data_AF-A0A8R1Y1Y1-F1
#
_entry.id   AF-A0A8R1Y1Y1-F1
#
_cell.length_a   1.000
_cell.length_b   1.000
_cell.length_c   1.000
_cell.angle_alpha   90.00
_cell.angle_beta   90.00
_cell.angle_gamma   90.00
#
_symmetry.space_group_name_H-M   'P 1'
#
loop_
_entity.id
_entity.type
_entity.pdbx_description
1 polymer ?
#
loop_
_entity_poly.entity_id
_entity_poly.type
_entity_poly.pdbx_seq_one_letter_code
_entity_poly.pdbx_strand_id
1 'polypeptide(L)'
;MLCRLRFYASILNDPTIILSNPTVAISVDTKLDGDTTIVEVVDVPDVDDRKVLQHSPETCTLCTCNVPVKIRYSDVLILEQFMREDGTVLPKALTGLCKKQQQRIERCVMQAHWAGLFPDKTTADFDRSGYKRFARYWNDDMDIYRMKEDVVPGSWYYVKRYNTRGINFKKN
;
A
#
# COMPACT_ATOMS: atom_id res chain seq x y z
N MET A 1 0.71 31.81 -0.70
CA MET A 1 1.14 30.39 -0.59
C MET A 1 -0.01 29.42 -0.31
N LEU A 2 -0.95 29.73 0.59
CA LEU A 2 -2.05 28.83 0.98
C LEU A 2 -2.94 28.32 -0.18
N CYS A 3 -3.19 29.14 -1.21
CA CYS A 3 -4.00 28.70 -2.36
C CYS A 3 -3.37 27.56 -3.17
N ARG A 4 -2.03 27.55 -3.35
CA ARG A 4 -1.35 26.47 -4.07
C ARG A 4 -1.42 25.16 -3.30
N LEU A 5 -1.25 25.20 -1.97
CA LEU A 5 -1.31 24.01 -1.13
C LEU A 5 -2.69 23.34 -1.14
N ARG A 6 -3.76 24.14 -1.10
CA ARG A 6 -5.13 23.61 -1.23
C ARG A 6 -5.39 22.98 -2.59
N PHE A 7 -4.88 23.60 -3.66
CA PHE A 7 -5.07 23.13 -5.03
C PHE A 7 -4.44 21.75 -5.27
N TYR A 8 -3.26 21.48 -4.72
CA TYR A 8 -2.63 20.16 -4.88
C TYR A 8 -3.26 19.09 -3.96
N ALA A 9 -3.71 19.45 -2.76
CA ALA A 9 -4.42 18.51 -1.90
C ALA A 9 -5.78 18.07 -2.48
N SER A 10 -6.47 18.95 -3.20
CA SER A 10 -7.66 18.56 -3.97
C SER A 10 -7.28 17.62 -5.11
N ILE A 11 -6.25 17.96 -5.89
CA ILE A 11 -5.77 17.13 -7.00
C ILE A 11 -5.41 15.70 -6.58
N LEU A 12 -4.75 15.53 -5.43
CA LEU A 12 -4.36 14.20 -4.93
C LEU A 12 -5.55 13.35 -4.48
N ASN A 13 -6.68 13.99 -4.14
CA ASN A 13 -7.90 13.32 -3.70
C ASN A 13 -8.96 13.25 -4.82
N ASP A 14 -8.70 13.83 -5.99
CA ASP A 14 -9.60 13.79 -7.13
C ASP A 14 -9.51 12.40 -7.78
N PRO A 15 -10.60 11.61 -7.80
CA PRO A 15 -10.58 10.24 -8.33
C PRO A 15 -10.35 10.20 -9.86
N THR A 16 -10.37 11.35 -10.53
CA THR A 16 -10.15 11.52 -11.97
C THR A 16 -8.67 11.61 -12.34
N ILE A 17 -7.78 11.63 -11.35
CA ILE A 17 -6.34 11.85 -11.53
C ILE A 17 -5.56 10.65 -11.00
N ILE A 18 -4.59 10.18 -11.78
CA ILE A 18 -3.67 9.08 -11.41
C ILE A 18 -2.25 9.61 -11.22
N LEU A 19 -1.57 9.09 -10.19
CA LEU A 19 -0.22 9.51 -9.80
C LEU A 19 0.87 8.65 -10.43
N SER A 20 0.52 7.48 -10.94
CA SER A 20 1.41 6.56 -11.65
C SER A 20 1.03 6.52 -13.12
N ASN A 21 2.01 6.24 -13.97
CA ASN A 21 1.73 5.93 -15.37
C ASN A 21 0.98 4.58 -15.41
N PRO A 22 -0.08 4.45 -16.22
CA PRO A 22 -0.71 3.16 -16.45
C PRO A 22 0.35 2.21 -17.03
N THR A 23 0.52 1.07 -16.37
CA THR A 23 1.37 -0.01 -16.88
C THR A 23 0.49 -0.93 -17.70
N VAL A 24 0.92 -1.26 -18.92
CA VAL A 24 0.25 -2.23 -19.79
C VAL A 24 -0.07 -3.48 -18.97
N ALA A 25 -1.35 -3.73 -18.76
CA ALA A 25 -1.83 -4.93 -18.10
C ALA A 25 -1.72 -6.11 -19.06
N ILE A 26 -0.96 -7.13 -18.65
CA ILE A 26 -0.82 -8.37 -19.39
C ILE A 26 -1.46 -9.47 -18.54
N SER A 27 -2.48 -10.14 -19.05
CA SER A 27 -3.06 -11.33 -18.41
C SER A 27 -2.46 -12.60 -19.01
N VAL A 28 -2.34 -13.63 -18.17
CA VAL A 28 -1.86 -14.95 -18.59
C VAL A 28 -3.04 -15.91 -18.48
N ASP A 29 -3.51 -16.38 -19.62
CA ASP A 29 -4.63 -17.31 -19.72
C ASP A 29 -4.10 -18.74 -19.81
N THR A 30 -4.64 -19.63 -18.98
CA THR A 30 -4.26 -21.06 -18.98
C THR A 30 -5.45 -21.91 -19.42
N LYS A 31 -5.28 -22.66 -20.51
CA LYS A 31 -6.25 -23.62 -21.05
C LYS A 31 -5.70 -25.04 -20.88
N LEU A 32 -6.55 -25.98 -20.46
CA LEU A 32 -6.21 -27.39 -20.38
C LEU A 32 -6.85 -28.13 -21.57
N ASP A 33 -6.03 -28.74 -22.41
CA ASP A 33 -6.47 -29.60 -23.50
C ASP A 33 -5.93 -31.02 -23.26
N GLY A 34 -6.77 -31.86 -22.63
CA GLY A 34 -6.37 -33.18 -22.13
C GLY A 34 -5.24 -33.09 -21.11
N ASP A 35 -4.10 -33.71 -21.43
CA ASP A 35 -2.88 -33.71 -20.61
C ASP A 35 -1.99 -32.47 -20.88
N THR A 36 -2.32 -31.64 -21.86
CA THR A 36 -1.50 -30.48 -22.26
C THR A 36 -2.03 -29.19 -21.64
N THR A 37 -1.14 -28.41 -21.01
CA THR A 37 -1.46 -27.07 -20.50
C THR A 37 -0.98 -26.00 -21.50
N ILE A 38 -1.90 -25.29 -22.13
CA ILE A 38 -1.62 -24.19 -23.06
C ILE A 38 -1.68 -22.88 -22.27
N VAL A 39 -0.59 -22.13 -22.29
CA VAL A 39 -0.48 -20.84 -21.60
C VAL A 39 -0.34 -19.75 -22.65
N GLU A 40 -1.33 -18.86 -22.72
CA GLU A 40 -1.39 -17.74 -23.66
C GLU A 40 -1.23 -16.41 -22.93
N VAL A 41 -0.57 -15.45 -23.58
CA VAL A 41 -0.43 -14.09 -23.07
C VAL A 41 -1.43 -13.22 -23.81
N VAL A 42 -2.33 -12.56 -23.08
CA VAL A 42 -3.37 -11.68 -23.61
C VAL A 42 -3.09 -10.25 -23.15
N ASP A 43 -2.94 -9.35 -24.12
CA ASP A 43 -2.81 -7.92 -23.85
C ASP A 43 -4.18 -7.37 -23.45
N VAL A 44 -4.30 -6.91 -22.21
CA VAL A 44 -5.51 -6.27 -21.70
C VAL A 44 -5.37 -4.77 -21.94
N PRO A 45 -6.29 -4.15 -22.71
CA PRO A 45 -6.22 -2.70 -22.90
C PRO A 45 -6.43 -1.98 -21.57
N ASP A 46 -5.59 -0.98 -21.29
CA ASP A 46 -5.76 -0.11 -20.13
C ASP A 46 -7.06 0.71 -20.31
N VAL A 47 -8.06 0.44 -19.46
CA VAL A 47 -9.38 1.09 -19.52
C VAL A 47 -9.39 2.47 -18.84
N ASP A 48 -8.31 2.83 -18.13
CA ASP A 48 -8.26 4.03 -17.31
C ASP A 48 -7.95 5.31 -18.12
N ASP A 49 -9.00 6.04 -18.50
CA ASP A 49 -8.93 7.34 -19.19
C ASP A 49 -8.52 8.53 -18.27
N ARG A 50 -8.01 8.25 -17.07
CA ARG A 50 -7.71 9.27 -16.06
C ARG A 50 -6.48 10.09 -16.43
N LYS A 51 -6.47 11.36 -16.02
CA LYS A 51 -5.33 12.24 -16.30
C LYS A 51 -4.16 11.88 -15.40
N VAL A 52 -3.01 11.60 -16.02
CA VAL A 52 -1.75 11.39 -15.30
C VAL A 52 -1.18 12.73 -14.83
N LEU A 53 -0.80 12.81 -13.55
CA LEU A 53 -0.06 13.98 -13.06
C LEU A 53 1.32 14.07 -13.69
N GLN A 54 1.58 15.19 -14.34
CA GLN A 54 2.90 15.50 -14.85
C GLN A 54 3.85 15.81 -13.69
N HIS A 55 4.94 15.05 -13.62
CA HIS A 55 6.06 15.28 -12.71
C HIS A 55 7.33 15.64 -13.48
N SER A 56 8.23 16.39 -12.84
CA SER A 56 9.56 16.61 -13.42
C SER A 56 10.36 15.30 -13.34
N PRO A 57 11.19 14.97 -14.34
CA PRO A 57 11.96 13.71 -14.34
C PRO A 57 12.93 13.60 -13.15
N GLU A 58 13.27 14.74 -12.52
CA GLU A 58 14.14 14.83 -11.36
C GLU A 58 13.42 14.53 -10.04
N THR A 59 12.09 14.65 -10.00
CA THR A 59 11.30 14.49 -8.77
C THR A 59 10.30 13.36 -8.90
N CYS A 60 10.16 12.56 -7.83
CA CYS A 60 9.15 11.51 -7.81
C CYS A 60 7.73 12.12 -7.83
N THR A 61 6.73 11.40 -8.33
CA THR A 61 5.34 11.90 -8.47
C THR A 61 4.78 12.49 -7.17
N LEU A 62 5.03 11.81 -6.05
CA LEU A 62 4.68 12.28 -4.71
C LEU A 62 5.56 13.43 -4.17
N CYS A 63 6.78 13.55 -4.68
CA CYS A 63 7.73 14.60 -4.32
C CYS A 63 7.38 15.91 -5.06
N THR A 64 6.96 15.82 -6.32
CA THR A 64 6.64 16.98 -7.17
C THR A 64 5.49 17.80 -6.63
N CYS A 65 4.58 17.14 -5.93
CA CYS A 65 3.41 17.82 -5.38
C CYS A 65 3.78 18.95 -4.42
N ASN A 66 5.00 19.04 -3.87
CA ASN A 66 5.40 20.10 -2.92
C ASN A 66 4.38 20.35 -1.80
N VAL A 67 3.52 19.37 -1.55
CA VAL A 67 2.48 19.40 -0.55
C VAL A 67 3.08 18.74 0.69
N PRO A 68 3.11 19.41 1.84
CA PRO A 68 3.58 18.83 3.11
C PRO A 68 2.61 17.79 3.67
N VAL A 69 1.57 17.40 2.92
CA VAL A 69 0.60 16.38 3.30
C VAL A 69 1.31 15.05 3.27
N LYS A 70 1.64 14.65 4.49
CA LYS A 70 2.08 13.32 4.85
C LYS A 70 0.98 12.33 4.49
N ILE A 71 1.19 11.51 3.45
CA ILE A 71 0.32 10.36 3.14
C ILE A 71 0.15 9.51 4.39
N ARG A 72 -1.11 9.22 4.72
CA ARG A 72 -1.53 8.36 5.83
C ARG A 72 -2.10 7.05 5.29
N TYR A 73 -2.16 6.03 6.15
CA TYR A 73 -2.82 4.76 5.82
C TYR A 73 -4.33 4.91 5.50
N SER A 74 -4.96 6.02 5.96
CA SER A 74 -6.36 6.35 5.67
C SER A 74 -6.61 6.76 4.22
N ASP A 75 -5.57 7.12 3.47
CA ASP A 75 -5.70 7.73 2.16
C ASP A 75 -5.81 6.62 1.09
N VAL A 76 -6.89 5.85 1.19
CA VAL A 76 -7.11 4.58 0.46
C VAL A 76 -6.99 4.75 -1.06
N LEU A 77 -7.56 5.82 -1.60
CA LEU A 77 -7.55 6.09 -3.05
C LEU A 77 -6.14 6.28 -3.60
N ILE A 78 -5.25 6.90 -2.83
CA ILE A 78 -3.85 7.10 -3.22
C ILE A 78 -3.10 5.78 -3.11
N LEU A 79 -3.32 5.03 -2.03
CA LEU A 79 -2.64 3.76 -1.80
C LEU A 79 -3.00 2.71 -2.85
N GLU A 80 -4.26 2.66 -3.27
CA GLU A 80 -4.75 1.72 -4.28
C GLU A 80 -4.02 1.86 -5.62
N GLN A 81 -3.63 3.08 -6.02
CA GLN A 81 -2.88 3.33 -7.26
C GLN A 81 -1.48 2.68 -7.27
N PHE A 82 -0.93 2.35 -6.10
CA PHE A 82 0.38 1.72 -5.96
C PHE A 82 0.27 0.23 -5.57
N MET A 83 -0.93 -0.34 -5.59
CA MET A 83 -1.21 -1.73 -5.25
C MET A 83 -1.62 -2.54 -6.47
N ARG A 84 -1.30 -3.83 -6.45
CA ARG A 84 -1.88 -4.82 -7.37
C ARG A 84 -3.28 -5.22 -6.91
N GLU A 85 -3.98 -5.99 -7.74
CA GLU A 85 -5.29 -6.57 -7.41
C GLU A 85 -5.24 -7.41 -6.13
N ASP A 86 -4.16 -8.19 -5.93
CA ASP A 86 -3.95 -9.02 -4.73
C ASP A 86 -3.70 -8.21 -3.43
N GLY A 87 -3.51 -6.89 -3.53
CA GLY A 87 -3.18 -6.02 -2.41
C GLY A 87 -1.68 -5.92 -2.08
N THR A 88 -0.82 -6.49 -2.92
CA THR A 88 0.63 -6.33 -2.84
C THR A 88 1.08 -4.99 -3.43
N VAL A 89 2.15 -4.40 -2.91
CA VAL A 89 2.66 -3.11 -3.40
C VAL A 89 3.46 -3.30 -4.68
N LEU A 90 3.26 -2.42 -5.66
CA LEU A 90 4.02 -2.41 -6.90
C LEU A 90 5.52 -2.18 -6.63
N PRO A 91 6.42 -2.85 -7.38
CA PRO A 91 7.86 -2.66 -7.23
C PRO A 91 8.26 -1.23 -7.59
N LYS A 92 9.31 -0.73 -6.92
CA LYS A 92 9.84 0.64 -7.12
C LYS A 92 10.09 0.97 -8.60
N ALA A 93 10.57 0.01 -9.38
CA ALA A 93 10.85 0.20 -10.80
C ALA A 93 9.63 0.58 -11.64
N LEU A 94 8.43 0.09 -11.26
CA LEU A 94 7.17 0.42 -11.94
C LEU A 94 6.55 1.70 -11.39
N THR A 95 6.60 1.91 -10.07
CA THR A 95 6.00 3.10 -9.44
C THR A 95 6.72 4.42 -9.76
N GLY A 96 8.03 4.39 -10.06
CA GLY A 96 8.83 5.59 -10.29
C GLY A 96 9.12 6.43 -9.03
N LEU A 97 8.87 5.88 -7.83
CA LEU A 97 9.00 6.62 -6.59
C LEU A 97 10.44 6.68 -6.06
N CYS A 98 10.75 7.74 -5.30
CA CYS A 98 12.00 7.78 -4.56
C CYS A 98 11.98 6.74 -3.42
N LYS A 99 13.15 6.24 -3.00
CA LYS A 99 13.25 5.17 -1.98
C LYS A 99 12.48 5.50 -0.69
N LYS A 100 12.49 6.77 -0.28
CA LYS A 100 11.81 7.25 0.92
C LYS A 100 10.29 7.16 0.80
N GLN A 101 9.73 7.58 -0.33
CA GLN A 101 8.27 7.52 -0.56
C GLN A 101 7.80 6.09 -0.79
N GLN A 102 8.60 5.27 -1.49
CA GLN A 102 8.32 3.84 -1.65
C GLN A 102 8.15 3.14 -0.29
N GLN A 103 9.14 3.28 0.61
CA GLN A 103 9.07 2.70 1.95
C GLN A 103 7.89 3.22 2.77
N ARG A 104 7.55 4.49 2.57
CA ARG A 104 6.40 5.09 3.23
C ARG A 104 5.09 4.46 2.76
N ILE A 105 4.90 4.29 1.46
CA ILE A 105 3.71 3.62 0.91
C ILE A 105 3.64 2.20 1.41
N GLU A 106 4.73 1.44 1.38
CA GLU A 106 4.77 0.07 1.91
C GLU A 106 4.29 0.00 3.37
N ARG A 107 4.75 0.93 4.21
CA ARG A 107 4.26 1.05 5.60
C ARG A 107 2.79 1.41 5.68
N CYS A 108 2.33 2.41 4.92
CA CYS A 108 0.94 2.83 4.91
C CYS A 108 -0.01 1.73 4.39
N VAL A 109 0.37 0.97 3.37
CA VAL A 109 -0.39 -0.16 2.84
C VAL A 109 -0.48 -1.27 3.88
N MET A 110 0.63 -1.63 4.54
CA MET A 110 0.63 -2.60 5.63
C MET A 110 -0.28 -2.14 6.80
N GLN A 111 -0.20 -0.86 7.16
CA GLN A 111 -1.06 -0.25 8.18
C GLN A 111 -2.55 -0.30 7.78
N ALA A 112 -2.87 -0.03 6.52
CA ALA A 112 -4.23 -0.05 5.97
C ALA A 112 -4.81 -1.47 5.96
N HIS A 113 -4.00 -2.47 5.57
CA HIS A 113 -4.38 -3.89 5.67
C HIS A 113 -4.71 -4.29 7.10
N TRP A 114 -3.87 -3.88 8.08
CA TRP A 114 -4.10 -4.16 9.50
C TRP A 114 -5.26 -3.35 10.11
N ALA A 115 -5.58 -2.19 9.55
CA ALA A 115 -6.75 -1.40 9.92
C ALA A 115 -8.05 -1.93 9.29
N GLY A 116 -7.96 -2.85 8.32
CA GLY A 116 -9.12 -3.42 7.63
C GLY A 116 -9.69 -2.55 6.52
N LEU A 117 -8.92 -1.60 5.96
CA LEU A 117 -9.39 -0.68 4.92
C LEU A 117 -9.51 -1.33 3.53
N PHE A 118 -8.82 -2.46 3.31
CA PHE A 118 -8.91 -3.25 2.08
C PHE A 118 -9.52 -4.62 2.40
N PRO A 119 -10.85 -4.76 2.44
CA PRO A 119 -11.49 -6.05 2.70
C PRO A 119 -11.24 -7.04 1.56
N ASP A 120 -11.29 -6.56 0.31
CA ASP A 120 -11.29 -7.39 -0.91
C ASP A 120 -9.88 -7.84 -1.34
N LYS A 121 -8.85 -7.07 -0.95
CA LYS A 121 -7.46 -7.26 -1.40
C LYS A 121 -6.58 -7.83 -0.30
N THR A 122 -6.98 -8.92 0.35
CA THR A 122 -6.18 -9.52 1.44
C THR A 122 -5.60 -10.87 1.12
N THR A 123 -4.28 -10.95 1.17
CA THR A 123 -3.53 -12.19 1.27
C THR A 123 -3.79 -12.87 2.61
N ALA A 124 -3.78 -14.21 2.64
CA ALA A 124 -3.95 -15.01 3.86
C ALA A 124 -2.94 -14.66 4.98
N ASP A 125 -1.78 -14.11 4.60
CA ASP A 125 -0.70 -13.70 5.50
C ASP A 125 -1.10 -12.55 6.43
N PHE A 126 -2.09 -11.74 6.04
CA PHE A 126 -2.67 -10.73 6.92
C PHE A 126 -3.64 -11.43 7.87
N ASP A 127 -3.07 -12.15 8.85
CA ASP A 127 -3.80 -12.86 9.91
C ASP A 127 -4.77 -11.90 10.63
N ARG A 128 -6.01 -11.87 10.13
CA ARG A 128 -7.15 -11.20 10.75
C ARG A 128 -7.73 -12.09 11.86
N SER A 129 -7.00 -12.94 12.56
CA SER A 129 -7.60 -13.80 13.60
C SER A 129 -7.54 -13.15 14.98
N GLY A 130 -8.59 -13.40 15.78
CA GLY A 130 -8.67 -13.01 17.19
C GLY A 130 -8.83 -11.51 17.46
N TYR A 131 -8.35 -11.06 18.62
CA TYR A 131 -8.43 -9.65 19.05
C TYR A 131 -7.72 -8.68 18.09
N LYS A 132 -6.87 -9.20 17.20
CA LYS A 132 -6.22 -8.42 16.13
C LYS A 132 -7.20 -7.90 15.07
N ARG A 133 -8.45 -8.39 15.04
CA ARG A 133 -9.51 -7.95 14.13
C ARG A 133 -9.98 -6.52 14.34
N PHE A 134 -9.80 -5.94 15.53
CA PHE A 134 -10.54 -4.74 15.91
C PHE A 134 -9.64 -3.50 16.01
N ALA A 135 -10.03 -2.46 15.26
CA ALA A 135 -9.72 -1.04 15.47
C ALA A 135 -8.23 -0.66 15.64
N ARG A 136 -7.35 -1.12 14.74
CA ARG A 136 -5.98 -0.63 14.67
C ARG A 136 -5.91 0.68 13.90
N TYR A 137 -5.61 1.76 14.60
CA TYR A 137 -5.36 3.07 14.02
C TYR A 137 -3.92 3.50 14.28
N TRP A 138 -3.37 4.26 13.34
CA TRP A 138 -1.99 4.73 13.37
C TRP A 138 -1.97 6.26 13.36
N ASN A 139 -1.11 6.88 14.14
CA ASN A 139 -0.96 8.34 14.09
C ASN A 139 -0.08 8.77 12.91
N ASP A 140 0.92 7.95 12.55
CA ASP A 140 1.79 8.16 11.39
C ASP A 140 2.32 6.85 10.79
N ASP A 141 3.11 6.94 9.72
CA ASP A 141 3.66 5.78 9.00
C ASP A 141 4.70 5.00 9.82
N MET A 142 5.21 5.58 10.92
CA MET A 142 6.25 4.97 11.76
C MET A 142 5.69 4.41 13.08
N ASP A 143 4.42 4.67 13.40
CA ASP A 143 3.78 4.26 14.65
C ASP A 143 3.85 2.76 14.92
N ILE A 144 3.93 1.95 13.88
CA ILE A 144 4.11 0.49 13.98
C ILE A 144 5.47 0.09 14.59
N TYR A 145 6.51 0.90 14.39
CA TYR A 145 7.85 0.66 14.89
C TYR A 145 8.13 1.33 16.23
N ARG A 146 7.25 2.23 16.68
CA ARG A 146 7.40 2.89 17.97
C ARG A 146 7.04 1.93 19.08
N MET A 147 7.95 1.82 20.04
CA MET A 147 7.64 1.19 21.31
C MET A 147 6.67 2.10 22.05
N LYS A 148 5.43 1.64 22.27
CA LYS A 148 4.50 2.29 23.19
C LYS A 148 4.73 1.70 24.57
N GLU A 149 5.08 2.56 25.51
CA GLU A 149 5.05 2.22 26.93
C GLU A 149 3.71 2.70 27.47
N ASP A 150 2.83 1.77 27.82
CA ASP A 150 1.55 2.07 28.45
C ASP A 150 1.73 1.90 29.97
N VAL A 151 1.82 3.01 30.70
CA VAL A 151 1.85 3.01 32.17
C VAL A 151 0.42 2.85 32.67
N VAL A 152 0.03 1.63 33.04
CA VAL A 152 -1.26 1.38 33.70
C VAL A 152 -1.04 1.39 35.21
N PRO A 153 -1.61 2.36 35.95
CA PRO A 153 -1.43 2.44 37.39
C PRO A 153 -1.94 1.16 38.06
N GLY A 154 -1.08 0.49 38.84
CA GLY A 154 -1.39 -0.77 39.53
C GLY A 154 -1.09 -2.05 38.75
N SER A 155 -0.47 -1.96 37.56
CA SER A 155 -0.01 -3.13 36.79
C SER A 155 1.51 -3.28 36.80
N TRP A 156 2.01 -4.51 36.73
CA TRP A 156 3.43 -4.79 36.49
C TRP A 156 3.80 -4.39 35.05
N TYR A 157 4.95 -3.74 34.87
CA TYR A 157 5.49 -3.40 33.55
C TYR A 157 5.63 -4.65 32.68
N TYR A 158 5.02 -4.65 31.50
CA TYR A 158 5.37 -5.61 30.45
C TYR A 158 5.57 -4.89 29.12
N VAL A 159 6.67 -5.21 28.44
CA VAL A 159 6.91 -4.77 27.05
C VAL A 159 6.29 -5.82 26.14
N LYS A 160 5.20 -5.47 25.42
CA LYS A 160 4.64 -6.31 24.37
C LYS A 160 5.65 -6.39 23.20
N ARG A 161 6.45 -7.45 23.17
CA ARG A 161 7.31 -7.78 22.02
C ARG A 161 6.56 -8.74 21.11
N TYR A 162 6.28 -8.33 19.87
CA TYR A 162 5.97 -9.31 18.83
C TYR A 162 7.24 -10.12 18.58
N ASN A 163 7.12 -11.45 18.63
CA ASN A 163 8.25 -12.32 18.39
C ASN A 163 8.70 -12.20 16.92
N THR A 164 9.80 -11.49 16.66
CA THR A 164 10.41 -11.41 15.32
C THR A 164 11.35 -12.60 15.02
N ARG A 165 11.46 -13.57 15.94
CA ARG A 165 12.27 -14.79 15.82
C ARG A 165 11.48 -16.01 16.27
N GLY A 166 10.64 -16.56 15.38
CA GLY A 166 9.84 -17.72 15.73
C GLY A 166 8.97 -18.29 14.63
N ILE A 167 9.51 -18.45 13.42
CA ILE A 167 8.98 -19.45 12.49
C ILE A 167 9.91 -20.67 12.61
N ASN A 168 9.62 -21.54 13.57
CA ASN A 168 10.05 -22.94 13.43
C ASN A 168 9.15 -23.54 12.36
N PHE A 169 9.61 -23.48 11.10
CA PHE A 169 9.13 -24.40 10.07
C PHE A 169 9.30 -25.82 10.61
N LYS A 170 8.20 -26.57 10.75
CA LYS A 170 8.28 -28.01 10.94
C LYS A 170 9.06 -28.57 9.74
N LYS A 171 10.26 -29.10 9.97
CA LYS A 171 10.84 -30.07 9.03
C LYS A 171 10.07 -31.37 9.22
N ASN A 172 9.71 -31.97 8.08
CA ASN A 172 9.28 -33.37 8.00
C ASN A 172 10.27 -34.28 8.74
#